data_AF-A0ABC8ABC2-F1
#
_entry.id   AF-A0ABC8ABC2-F1
#
_cell.length_a   1.000
_cell.length_b   1.000
_cell.length_c   1.000
_cell.angle_alpha   90.00
_cell.angle_beta   90.00
_cell.angle_gamma   90.00
#
_symmetry.space_group_name_H-M   'P 1'
#
loop_
_entity.id
_entity.type
_entity.pdbx_description
1 polymer ?
#
loop_
_entity_poly.entity_id
_entity_poly.type
_entity_poly.pdbx_seq_one_letter_code
_entity_poly.pdbx_strand_id
1 'polypeptide(L)'
;MIETVTDLSRLRGIVADWRRQGLRVALVPTMGNLHAGHFSLVMLARHYADRVVSSVFVNPTQFGPHEDFQRYPRTPEADMRGLENVGCDVLWLPSVETMYPLGTERTVRLFVPCVSDVLEGTFRPGHFEGVCTVVARLFNQVLPDVAVFGKKDYQQLVVIRQMVVDLAFPIEILGGCIVRESDGLAMSSRNQYLSMQERPQAAEIHRTLIAMRDAVMSGGVHADVEAEAVRRLEAAGFQVDYAVIRLSDLGEPIDGTVISPGIALVAARLGNTRLIDNLEF
;
A
#
# COMPACT_ATOMS: atom_id res chain seq x y z
N MET A 1 9.94 -21.58 13.18
CA MET A 1 10.30 -21.62 11.74
C MET A 1 9.06 -21.39 10.94
N ILE A 2 9.00 -20.23 10.29
CA ILE A 2 7.99 -19.90 9.30
C ILE A 2 8.03 -20.92 8.15
N GLU A 3 6.87 -21.36 7.65
CA GLU A 3 6.83 -22.24 6.48
C GLU A 3 6.80 -21.39 5.19
N THR A 4 7.82 -21.54 4.34
CA THR A 4 7.84 -20.92 3.00
C THR A 4 7.17 -21.86 2.00
N VAL A 5 6.10 -21.38 1.36
CA VAL A 5 5.26 -22.17 0.45
C VAL A 5 5.27 -21.52 -0.93
N THR A 6 5.50 -22.32 -1.97
CA THR A 6 5.53 -21.89 -3.38
C THR A 6 4.50 -22.60 -4.26
N ASP A 7 3.96 -23.73 -3.79
CA ASP A 7 2.89 -24.48 -4.44
C ASP A 7 1.50 -24.11 -3.89
N LEU A 8 0.55 -23.83 -4.78
CA LEU A 8 -0.79 -23.37 -4.41
C LEU A 8 -1.60 -24.47 -3.72
N SER A 9 -1.40 -25.73 -4.10
CA SER A 9 -2.13 -26.85 -3.48
C SER A 9 -1.68 -27.03 -2.02
N ARG A 10 -0.38 -26.88 -1.75
CA ARG A 10 0.18 -26.87 -0.40
C ARG A 10 -0.37 -25.73 0.45
N LEU A 11 -0.38 -24.50 -0.07
CA LEU A 11 -0.95 -23.34 0.63
C LEU A 11 -2.41 -23.60 1.02
N ARG A 12 -3.23 -24.06 0.05
CA ARG A 12 -4.64 -24.36 0.27
C ARG A 12 -4.85 -25.47 1.30
N GLY A 13 -4.00 -26.50 1.30
CA GLY A 13 -4.02 -27.54 2.31
C GLY A 13 -3.83 -26.98 3.71
N ILE A 14 -2.78 -26.17 3.92
CA ILE A 14 -2.48 -25.54 5.21
C ILE A 14 -3.65 -24.68 5.69
N VAL A 15 -4.17 -23.79 4.83
CA VAL A 15 -5.28 -22.92 5.22
C VAL A 15 -6.56 -23.70 5.49
N ALA A 16 -6.88 -24.71 4.67
CA ALA A 16 -8.04 -25.56 4.90
C ALA A 16 -7.96 -26.29 6.24
N ASP A 17 -6.77 -26.73 6.65
CA ASP A 17 -6.54 -27.38 7.94
C ASP A 17 -6.77 -26.42 9.11
N TRP A 18 -6.33 -25.16 9.00
CA TRP A 18 -6.61 -24.11 9.99
C TRP A 18 -8.10 -23.81 10.09
N ARG A 19 -8.78 -23.68 8.95
CA ARG A 19 -10.22 -23.43 8.94
C ARG A 19 -11.03 -24.58 9.52
N ARG A 20 -10.63 -25.84 9.29
CA ARG A 20 -11.26 -27.02 9.93
C ARG A 20 -11.09 -27.02 11.46
N GLN A 21 -10.06 -26.35 11.97
CA GLN A 21 -9.86 -26.14 13.41
C GLN A 21 -10.62 -24.93 13.95
N GLY A 22 -11.36 -24.20 13.10
CA GLY A 22 -12.06 -22.97 13.47
C GLY A 22 -11.13 -21.76 13.68
N LEU A 23 -9.88 -21.83 13.18
CA LEU A 23 -8.92 -20.74 13.31
C LEU A 23 -9.18 -19.65 12.27
N ARG A 24 -9.06 -18.39 12.69
CA ARG A 24 -9.16 -17.21 11.84
C ARG A 24 -7.83 -16.93 11.15
N VAL A 25 -7.85 -16.60 9.86
CA VAL A 25 -6.67 -16.41 9.02
C VAL A 25 -6.58 -14.96 8.53
N ALA A 26 -5.43 -14.33 8.75
CA ALA A 26 -5.12 -13.02 8.19
C ALA A 26 -4.12 -13.13 7.04
N LEU A 27 -4.27 -12.24 6.06
CA LEU A 27 -3.36 -12.05 4.94
C LEU A 27 -2.68 -10.67 5.00
N VAL A 28 -1.37 -10.64 4.80
CA VAL A 28 -0.60 -9.42 4.58
C VAL A 28 0.06 -9.47 3.19
N PRO A 29 -0.53 -8.83 2.16
CA PRO A 29 0.05 -8.81 0.83
C PRO A 29 1.24 -7.85 0.74
N THR A 30 2.38 -8.32 0.22
CA THR A 30 3.58 -7.50 0.00
C THR A 30 4.26 -7.84 -1.33
N MET A 31 5.16 -6.95 -1.78
CA MET A 31 6.05 -7.20 -2.92
C MET A 31 7.47 -7.66 -2.51
N GLY A 32 7.71 -7.90 -1.21
CA GLY A 32 9.05 -8.23 -0.69
C GLY A 32 9.94 -7.01 -0.45
N ASN A 33 11.22 -7.27 -0.14
CA ASN A 33 12.16 -6.27 0.37
C ASN A 33 11.59 -5.55 1.59
N LEU A 34 11.25 -6.35 2.60
CA LEU A 34 10.47 -5.94 3.75
C LEU A 34 11.27 -5.01 4.67
N HIS A 35 10.53 -4.18 5.40
CA HIS A 35 11.05 -3.19 6.34
C HIS A 35 10.11 -3.08 7.54
N ALA A 36 10.45 -2.28 8.55
CA ALA A 36 9.67 -2.18 9.80
C ALA A 36 8.18 -1.85 9.57
N GLY A 37 7.87 -1.03 8.56
CA GLY A 37 6.49 -0.84 8.07
C GLY A 37 5.76 -2.14 7.77
N HIS A 38 6.32 -3.04 6.95
CA HIS A 38 5.71 -4.33 6.63
C HIS A 38 5.57 -5.24 7.86
N PHE A 39 6.61 -5.30 8.70
CA PHE A 39 6.56 -6.10 9.92
C PHE A 39 5.49 -5.61 10.89
N SER A 40 5.22 -4.30 10.94
CA SER A 40 4.11 -3.75 11.73
C SER A 40 2.73 -4.21 11.25
N LEU A 41 2.56 -4.49 9.95
CA LEU A 41 1.30 -5.02 9.42
C LEU A 41 1.08 -6.47 9.86
N VAL A 42 2.14 -7.27 9.92
CA VAL A 42 2.09 -8.66 10.43
C VAL A 42 1.78 -8.66 11.92
N MET A 43 2.42 -7.80 12.70
CA MET A 43 2.10 -7.65 14.13
C MET A 43 0.64 -7.21 14.34
N LEU A 44 0.14 -6.27 13.52
CA LEU A 44 -1.28 -5.89 13.54
C LEU A 44 -2.19 -7.07 13.19
N ALA A 45 -1.87 -7.83 12.14
CA ALA A 45 -2.65 -9.00 11.71
C ALA A 45 -2.81 -10.04 12.83
N ARG A 46 -1.76 -10.25 13.63
CA ARG A 46 -1.78 -11.18 14.79
C ARG A 46 -2.78 -10.79 15.88
N HIS A 47 -3.16 -9.52 15.98
CA HIS A 47 -4.20 -9.11 16.93
C HIS A 47 -5.61 -9.45 16.46
N TYR A 48 -5.78 -9.77 15.18
CA TYR A 48 -7.09 -9.99 14.56
C TYR A 48 -7.27 -11.40 14.01
N ALA A 49 -6.25 -12.27 14.05
CA ALA A 49 -6.34 -13.63 13.53
C ALA A 49 -5.40 -14.60 14.27
N ASP A 50 -5.76 -15.87 14.30
CA ASP A 50 -4.97 -16.93 14.94
C ASP A 50 -3.76 -17.32 14.09
N ARG A 51 -3.87 -17.15 12.76
CA ARG A 51 -2.85 -17.50 11.78
C ARG A 51 -2.62 -16.36 10.80
N VAL A 52 -1.36 -16.11 10.44
CA VAL A 52 -0.98 -15.05 9.50
C VAL A 52 -0.22 -15.63 8.32
N VAL A 53 -0.73 -15.33 7.12
CA VAL A 53 -0.06 -15.56 5.84
C VAL A 53 0.47 -14.21 5.35
N SER A 54 1.78 -14.12 5.09
CA SER A 54 2.35 -12.99 4.36
C SER A 54 2.66 -13.44 2.94
N SER A 55 2.19 -12.71 1.92
CA SER A 55 2.62 -12.99 0.54
C SER A 55 3.75 -12.07 0.14
N VAL A 56 4.74 -12.61 -0.59
CA VAL A 56 5.79 -11.83 -1.24
C VAL A 56 5.72 -12.12 -2.73
N PHE A 57 5.25 -11.15 -3.51
CA PHE A 57 5.14 -11.29 -4.95
C PHE A 57 5.28 -9.94 -5.66
N VAL A 58 6.34 -9.78 -6.46
CA VAL A 58 6.50 -8.60 -7.32
C VAL A 58 5.58 -8.76 -8.52
N ASN A 59 4.40 -8.17 -8.43
CA ASN A 59 3.37 -8.32 -9.45
C ASN A 59 3.70 -7.58 -10.75
N PRO A 60 3.92 -8.22 -11.91
CA PRO A 60 4.24 -7.52 -13.16
C PRO A 60 3.10 -6.63 -13.67
N THR A 61 1.84 -6.94 -13.38
CA THR A 61 0.69 -6.25 -14.00
C THR A 61 0.41 -4.86 -13.43
N GLN A 62 1.02 -4.51 -12.29
CA GLN A 62 0.86 -3.20 -11.67
C GLN A 62 2.02 -2.24 -11.94
N PHE A 63 2.96 -2.63 -12.80
CA PHE A 63 4.07 -1.78 -13.24
C PHE A 63 3.83 -1.28 -14.66
N GLY A 64 3.99 0.03 -14.87
CA GLY A 64 3.99 0.61 -16.21
C GLY A 64 5.26 0.26 -17.01
N PRO A 65 5.28 0.46 -18.35
CA PRO A 65 6.43 0.12 -19.22
C PRO A 65 7.76 0.79 -18.82
N HIS A 66 7.70 1.95 -18.16
CA HIS A 66 8.86 2.72 -17.71
C HIS A 66 9.06 2.67 -16.19
N GLU A 67 8.31 1.83 -15.47
CA GLU A 67 8.45 1.65 -14.03
C GLU A 67 9.52 0.62 -13.67
N ASP A 68 9.83 0.51 -12.38
CA ASP A 68 11.02 -0.14 -11.85
C ASP A 68 10.93 -1.67 -11.71
N PHE A 69 10.08 -2.37 -12.47
CA PHE A 69 9.84 -3.82 -12.31
C PHE A 69 11.12 -4.67 -12.34
N GLN A 70 12.01 -4.42 -13.31
CA GLN A 70 13.27 -5.15 -13.44
C GLN A 70 14.25 -4.83 -12.31
N ARG A 71 14.19 -3.59 -11.80
CA ARG A 71 15.09 -3.09 -10.75
C ARG A 71 14.54 -3.29 -9.34
N TYR A 72 13.30 -3.75 -9.20
CA TYR A 72 12.67 -3.92 -7.89
C TYR A 72 13.47 -4.95 -7.05
N PRO A 73 13.86 -4.58 -5.81
CA PRO A 73 14.68 -5.44 -4.96
C PRO A 73 13.95 -6.75 -4.61
N ARG A 74 14.68 -7.86 -4.60
CA ARG A 74 14.18 -9.19 -4.23
C ARG A 74 15.12 -9.80 -3.20
N THR A 75 14.64 -10.02 -1.98
CA THR A 75 15.46 -10.43 -0.82
C THR A 75 14.77 -11.51 0.03
N PRO A 76 14.34 -12.64 -0.57
CA PRO A 76 13.46 -13.62 0.08
C PRO A 76 14.01 -14.19 1.39
N GLU A 77 15.32 -14.40 1.53
CA GLU A 77 15.93 -14.91 2.77
C GLU A 77 15.93 -13.87 3.90
N ALA A 78 16.03 -12.58 3.58
CA ALA A 78 15.92 -11.51 4.56
C ALA A 78 14.45 -11.32 4.98
N ASP A 79 13.55 -11.34 3.99
CA ASP A 79 12.11 -11.25 4.20
C ASP A 79 11.59 -12.37 5.10
N MET A 80 11.97 -13.63 4.81
CA MET A 80 11.60 -14.80 5.61
C MET A 80 12.04 -14.67 7.08
N ARG A 81 13.30 -14.29 7.32
CA ARG A 81 13.82 -14.10 8.68
C ARG A 81 13.09 -12.99 9.43
N GLY A 82 12.82 -11.88 8.75
CA GLY A 82 12.06 -10.77 9.34
C GLY A 82 10.63 -11.17 9.70
N LEU A 83 9.95 -11.89 8.81
CA LEU A 83 8.58 -12.39 9.01
C LEU A 83 8.50 -13.40 10.16
N GLU A 84 9.48 -14.31 10.29
CA GLU A 84 9.54 -15.25 11.41
C GLU A 84 9.60 -14.52 12.76
N ASN A 85 10.43 -13.47 12.86
CA ASN A 85 10.61 -12.71 14.10
C ASN A 85 9.36 -11.96 14.56
N VAL A 86 8.41 -11.68 13.67
CA VAL A 86 7.13 -11.02 14.00
C VAL A 86 5.94 -11.97 14.02
N GLY A 87 6.19 -13.28 14.03
CA GLY A 87 5.17 -14.30 14.23
C GLY A 87 4.31 -14.59 13.01
N CYS A 88 4.85 -14.42 11.79
CA CYS A 88 4.19 -14.91 10.59
C CYS A 88 4.23 -16.45 10.55
N ASP A 89 3.10 -17.10 10.24
CA ASP A 89 3.00 -18.57 10.20
C ASP A 89 3.46 -19.11 8.83
N VAL A 90 3.05 -18.46 7.74
CA VAL A 90 3.37 -18.88 6.36
C VAL A 90 3.83 -17.71 5.51
N LEU A 91 4.96 -17.89 4.82
CA LEU A 91 5.37 -17.05 3.70
C LEU A 91 4.88 -17.66 2.39
N TRP A 92 3.90 -17.02 1.76
CA TRP A 92 3.45 -17.38 0.41
C TRP A 92 4.33 -16.68 -0.64
N LEU A 93 5.16 -17.46 -1.34
CA LEU A 93 6.16 -16.97 -2.31
C LEU A 93 5.90 -17.58 -3.70
N PRO A 94 4.77 -17.23 -4.36
CA PRO A 94 4.43 -17.81 -5.65
C PRO A 94 5.33 -17.31 -6.78
N SER A 95 5.52 -18.14 -7.81
CA SER A 95 6.08 -17.68 -9.08
C SER A 95 5.04 -16.91 -9.92
N VAL A 96 5.48 -16.28 -11.00
CA VAL A 96 4.59 -15.62 -11.96
C VAL A 96 3.63 -16.64 -12.59
N GLU A 97 4.11 -17.84 -12.90
CA GLU A 97 3.31 -18.94 -13.46
C GLU A 97 2.25 -19.42 -12.46
N THR A 98 2.58 -19.50 -11.17
CA THR A 98 1.62 -19.84 -10.12
C THR A 98 0.53 -18.76 -9.98
N MET A 99 0.90 -17.48 -10.06
CA MET A 99 -0.05 -16.37 -9.98
C MET A 99 -0.89 -16.21 -11.25
N TYR A 100 -0.28 -16.43 -12.42
CA TYR A 100 -0.83 -16.19 -13.75
C TYR A 100 -0.64 -17.42 -14.65
N PRO A 101 -1.37 -18.53 -14.41
CA PRO A 101 -1.17 -19.80 -15.14
C PRO A 101 -1.53 -19.71 -16.63
N LEU A 102 -2.29 -18.70 -17.04
CA LEU A 102 -2.62 -18.43 -18.44
C LEU A 102 -1.75 -17.32 -19.06
N GLY A 103 -0.78 -16.81 -18.32
CA GLY A 103 -0.01 -15.60 -18.64
C GLY A 103 -0.74 -14.31 -18.25
N THR A 104 0.01 -13.22 -18.12
CA THR A 104 -0.51 -11.89 -17.75
C THR A 104 -1.47 -11.32 -18.79
N GLU A 105 -1.27 -11.63 -20.08
CA GLU A 105 -2.10 -11.11 -21.17
C GLU A 105 -3.51 -11.72 -21.22
N ARG A 106 -3.67 -12.94 -20.70
CA ARG A 106 -4.95 -13.67 -20.70
C ARG A 106 -5.58 -13.76 -19.31
N THR A 107 -5.10 -12.95 -18.36
CA THR A 107 -5.70 -12.88 -17.02
C THR A 107 -7.04 -12.14 -17.08
N VAL A 108 -7.99 -12.58 -16.26
CA VAL A 108 -9.10 -11.71 -15.84
C VAL A 108 -8.49 -10.46 -15.18
N ARG A 109 -9.02 -9.30 -15.54
CA ARG A 109 -8.64 -7.99 -15.03
C ARG A 109 -9.80 -7.42 -14.24
N LEU A 110 -9.50 -6.80 -13.10
CA LEU A 110 -10.49 -6.14 -12.26
C LEU A 110 -10.22 -4.64 -12.24
N PHE A 111 -11.24 -3.86 -12.56
CA PHE A 111 -11.20 -2.41 -12.53
C PHE A 111 -12.26 -1.88 -11.58
N VAL A 112 -11.84 -1.03 -10.64
CA VAL A 112 -12.72 -0.40 -9.64
C VAL A 112 -12.93 1.06 -10.05
N PRO A 113 -14.10 1.45 -10.55
CA PRO A 113 -14.31 2.79 -11.10
C PRO A 113 -14.24 3.89 -10.05
N CYS A 114 -14.04 5.12 -10.50
CA CYS A 114 -14.00 6.35 -9.70
C CYS A 114 -12.69 6.47 -8.90
N VAL A 115 -12.56 5.72 -7.80
CA VAL A 115 -11.39 5.80 -6.92
C VAL A 115 -10.09 5.38 -7.60
N SER A 116 -10.15 4.61 -8.69
CA SER A 116 -8.96 4.24 -9.47
C SER A 116 -8.57 5.26 -10.56
N ASP A 117 -9.42 6.26 -10.83
CA ASP A 117 -9.24 7.20 -11.95
C ASP A 117 -8.60 8.53 -11.54
N VAL A 118 -8.57 8.81 -10.24
CA VAL A 118 -8.05 10.05 -9.65
C VAL A 118 -6.64 9.85 -9.07
N LEU A 119 -5.96 10.95 -8.70
CA LEU A 119 -4.70 10.93 -7.93
C LEU A 119 -3.67 9.95 -8.54
N GLU A 120 -3.19 8.94 -7.80
CA GLU A 120 -2.22 7.96 -8.31
C GLU A 120 -2.70 7.28 -9.60
N GLY A 121 -4.00 7.07 -9.77
CA GLY A 121 -4.59 6.48 -10.96
C GLY A 121 -4.38 7.32 -12.21
N THR A 122 -4.44 8.64 -12.07
CA THR A 122 -4.15 9.60 -13.15
C THR A 122 -2.68 9.55 -13.56
N PHE A 123 -1.77 9.47 -12.58
CA PHE A 123 -0.32 9.46 -12.83
C PHE A 123 0.25 8.09 -13.17
N ARG A 124 -0.49 7.01 -12.88
CA ARG A 124 -0.09 5.62 -13.11
C ARG A 124 -1.24 4.83 -13.75
N PRO A 125 -1.59 5.12 -15.02
CA PRO A 125 -2.69 4.44 -15.70
C PRO A 125 -2.54 2.92 -15.68
N GLY A 126 -3.60 2.20 -15.32
CA GLY A 126 -3.61 0.75 -15.19
C GLY A 126 -2.99 0.19 -13.91
N HIS A 127 -2.35 1.00 -13.07
CA HIS A 127 -1.74 0.54 -11.82
C HIS A 127 -2.75 -0.15 -10.90
N PHE A 128 -3.89 0.48 -10.63
CA PHE A 128 -4.90 -0.08 -9.75
C PHE A 128 -5.66 -1.27 -10.35
N GLU A 129 -5.74 -1.37 -11.69
CA GLU A 129 -6.23 -2.60 -12.34
C GLU A 129 -5.31 -3.78 -12.00
N GLY A 130 -4.00 -3.57 -12.11
CA GLY A 130 -2.98 -4.55 -11.72
C GLY A 130 -3.07 -4.94 -10.25
N VAL A 131 -3.22 -3.95 -9.36
CA VAL A 131 -3.39 -4.16 -7.91
C VAL A 131 -4.66 -4.97 -7.62
N CYS A 132 -5.83 -4.56 -8.12
CA CYS A 132 -7.09 -5.25 -7.85
C CYS A 132 -7.04 -6.69 -8.36
N THR A 133 -6.48 -6.89 -9.55
CA THR A 133 -6.31 -8.21 -10.15
C THR A 133 -5.47 -9.14 -9.29
N VAL A 134 -4.30 -8.67 -8.81
CA VAL A 134 -3.42 -9.52 -7.99
C VAL A 134 -4.00 -9.75 -6.58
N VAL A 135 -4.60 -8.73 -5.97
CA VAL A 135 -5.19 -8.84 -4.62
C VAL A 135 -6.38 -9.80 -4.63
N ALA A 136 -7.26 -9.73 -5.62
CA ALA A 136 -8.37 -10.68 -5.75
C ALA A 136 -7.88 -12.12 -5.97
N ARG A 137 -6.77 -12.31 -6.70
CA ARG A 137 -6.12 -13.63 -6.82
C ARG A 137 -5.61 -14.12 -5.46
N LEU A 138 -4.91 -13.27 -4.71
CA LEU A 138 -4.42 -13.61 -3.37
C LEU A 138 -5.57 -13.95 -2.41
N PHE A 139 -6.68 -13.18 -2.45
CA PHE A 139 -7.88 -13.49 -1.68
C PHE A 139 -8.46 -14.87 -2.05
N ASN A 140 -8.50 -15.24 -3.33
CA ASN A 140 -8.97 -16.55 -3.77
C ASN A 140 -7.98 -17.71 -3.52
N GLN A 141 -6.70 -17.41 -3.32
CA GLN A 141 -5.67 -18.40 -3.01
C GLN A 141 -5.60 -18.68 -1.51
N VAL A 142 -5.66 -17.62 -0.70
CA VAL A 142 -5.49 -17.68 0.76
C VAL A 142 -6.83 -17.80 1.48
N LEU A 143 -7.94 -17.32 0.91
CA LEU A 143 -9.26 -17.28 1.57
C LEU A 143 -9.21 -16.71 3.00
N PRO A 144 -8.61 -15.52 3.22
CA PRO A 144 -8.45 -14.98 4.55
C PRO A 144 -9.79 -14.48 5.11
N ASP A 145 -9.89 -14.35 6.42
CA ASP A 145 -10.99 -13.67 7.10
C ASP A 145 -10.66 -12.17 7.30
N VAL A 146 -9.36 -11.82 7.29
CA VAL A 146 -8.84 -10.46 7.42
C VAL A 146 -7.72 -10.22 6.41
N ALA A 147 -7.65 -9.04 5.81
CA ALA A 147 -6.47 -8.60 5.09
C ALA A 147 -5.98 -7.24 5.59
N VAL A 148 -4.67 -7.11 5.79
CA VAL A 148 -4.03 -5.92 6.35
C VAL A 148 -3.19 -5.22 5.29
N PHE A 149 -3.45 -3.93 5.08
CA PHE A 149 -2.71 -3.09 4.15
C PHE A 149 -2.19 -1.84 4.87
N GLY A 150 -1.06 -1.31 4.43
CA GLY A 150 -0.50 -0.08 5.00
C GLY A 150 -1.26 1.16 4.52
N LYS A 151 -1.56 2.08 5.44
CA LYS A 151 -2.15 3.39 5.13
C LYS A 151 -1.24 4.30 4.30
N LYS A 152 0.05 3.97 4.18
CA LYS A 152 1.00 4.71 3.33
C LYS A 152 0.52 4.79 1.88
N ASP A 153 -0.03 3.70 1.37
CA ASP A 153 -0.63 3.62 0.04
C ASP A 153 -2.15 3.82 0.17
N TYR A 154 -2.57 4.98 0.67
CA TYR A 154 -3.95 5.22 1.12
C TYR A 154 -5.00 4.98 0.03
N GLN A 155 -4.74 5.45 -1.19
CA GLN A 155 -5.64 5.22 -2.31
C GLN A 155 -5.77 3.73 -2.64
N GLN A 156 -4.69 2.96 -2.52
CA GLN A 156 -4.73 1.50 -2.66
C GLN A 156 -5.68 0.87 -1.64
N LEU A 157 -5.61 1.32 -0.37
CA LEU A 157 -6.50 0.85 0.68
C LEU A 157 -7.98 1.18 0.38
N VAL A 158 -8.27 2.39 -0.09
CA VAL A 158 -9.64 2.79 -0.47
C VAL A 158 -10.16 1.98 -1.66
N VAL A 159 -9.34 1.83 -2.71
CA VAL A 159 -9.66 0.99 -3.89
C VAL A 159 -9.96 -0.46 -3.48
N ILE A 160 -9.14 -1.06 -2.61
CA ILE A 160 -9.34 -2.43 -2.15
C ILE A 160 -10.59 -2.55 -1.28
N ARG A 161 -10.87 -1.57 -0.41
CA ARG A 161 -12.11 -1.54 0.38
C ARG A 161 -13.35 -1.49 -0.52
N GLN A 162 -13.35 -0.65 -1.54
CA GLN A 162 -14.45 -0.59 -2.51
C GLN A 162 -14.60 -1.92 -3.25
N MET A 163 -13.51 -2.52 -3.73
CA MET A 163 -13.53 -3.85 -4.37
C MET A 163 -14.14 -4.92 -3.46
N VAL A 164 -13.78 -4.91 -2.18
CA VAL A 164 -14.25 -5.88 -1.18
C VAL A 164 -15.74 -5.74 -0.93
N VAL A 165 -16.24 -4.52 -0.79
CA VAL A 165 -17.67 -4.23 -0.62
C VAL A 165 -18.46 -4.62 -1.87
N ASP A 166 -18.01 -4.17 -3.05
CA ASP A 166 -18.72 -4.37 -4.32
C ASP A 166 -18.83 -5.85 -4.72
N LEU A 167 -17.74 -6.60 -4.58
CA LEU A 167 -17.70 -8.03 -4.91
C LEU A 167 -18.15 -8.93 -3.75
N ALA A 168 -18.65 -8.33 -2.65
CA ALA A 168 -19.12 -9.03 -1.45
C ALA A 168 -18.11 -10.04 -0.89
N PHE A 169 -16.81 -9.68 -0.90
CA PHE A 169 -15.78 -10.51 -0.28
C PHE A 169 -16.04 -10.58 1.24
N PRO A 170 -16.09 -11.79 1.85
CA PRO A 170 -16.27 -11.94 3.28
C PRO A 170 -14.95 -11.71 4.03
N ILE A 171 -14.31 -10.56 3.80
CA ILE A 171 -12.96 -10.23 4.28
C ILE A 171 -12.99 -8.86 4.97
N GLU A 172 -12.51 -8.81 6.21
CA GLU A 172 -12.31 -7.55 6.93
C GLU A 172 -11.01 -6.88 6.46
N ILE A 173 -11.07 -5.59 6.08
CA ILE A 173 -9.90 -4.84 5.59
C ILE A 173 -9.38 -3.86 6.63
N LEU A 174 -8.20 -4.15 7.16
CA LEU A 174 -7.52 -3.33 8.17
C LEU A 174 -6.46 -2.42 7.54
N GLY A 175 -6.40 -1.17 8.00
CA GLY A 175 -5.38 -0.20 7.62
C GLY A 175 -4.34 -0.03 8.72
N GLY A 176 -3.11 -0.51 8.50
CA GLY A 176 -1.98 -0.32 9.41
C GLY A 176 -1.37 1.08 9.32
N CYS A 177 -0.95 1.63 10.46
CA CYS A 177 -0.36 2.97 10.53
C CYS A 177 0.94 3.08 9.71
N ILE A 178 1.22 4.29 9.23
CA ILE A 178 2.48 4.59 8.54
C ILE A 178 3.62 4.53 9.55
N VAL A 179 4.58 3.63 9.34
CA VAL A 179 5.84 3.65 10.08
C VAL A 179 6.77 4.64 9.43
N ARG A 180 7.33 5.54 10.24
CA ARG A 180 8.20 6.64 9.80
C ARG A 180 9.62 6.43 10.32
N GLU A 181 10.59 6.93 9.57
CA GLU A 181 11.97 7.09 10.01
C GLU A 181 12.04 8.20 11.09
N SER A 182 13.18 8.35 11.77
CA SER A 182 13.32 9.29 12.89
C SER A 182 13.11 10.76 12.51
N ASP A 183 13.29 11.09 11.23
CA ASP A 183 13.05 12.42 10.66
C ASP A 183 11.64 12.61 10.11
N GLY A 184 10.76 11.61 10.26
CA GLY A 184 9.36 11.65 9.84
C GLY A 184 9.09 11.14 8.43
N LEU A 185 10.13 10.83 7.63
CA LEU A 185 9.93 10.26 6.29
C LEU A 185 9.20 8.91 6.40
N ALA A 186 8.13 8.71 5.63
CA ALA A 186 7.46 7.42 5.56
C ALA A 186 8.42 6.34 5.04
N MET A 187 8.51 5.20 5.75
CA MET A 187 9.36 4.10 5.32
C MET A 187 8.88 3.52 3.99
N SER A 188 9.81 3.30 3.07
CA SER A 188 9.55 2.75 1.75
C SER A 188 10.77 2.01 1.22
N SER A 189 10.57 0.88 0.56
CA SER A 189 11.63 0.21 -0.22
C SER A 189 12.28 1.13 -1.26
N ARG A 190 11.58 2.19 -1.71
CA ARG A 190 12.10 3.17 -2.67
C ARG A 190 13.00 4.25 -2.04
N ASN A 191 13.05 4.37 -0.71
CA ASN A 191 13.92 5.36 -0.04
C ASN A 191 15.41 5.09 -0.33
N GLN A 192 15.78 3.84 -0.64
CA GLN A 192 17.16 3.46 -1.01
C GLN A 192 17.65 4.08 -2.33
N TYR A 193 16.73 4.63 -3.15
CA TYR A 193 17.09 5.29 -4.40
C TYR A 193 17.47 6.76 -4.21
N LEU A 194 17.22 7.32 -3.02
CA LEU A 194 17.62 8.68 -2.67
C LEU A 194 19.12 8.74 -2.44
N SER A 195 19.78 9.72 -3.05
CA SER A 195 21.17 10.05 -2.76
C SER A 195 21.33 10.61 -1.35
N MET A 196 22.59 10.72 -0.88
CA MET A 196 22.89 11.33 0.42
C MET A 196 22.43 12.79 0.52
N GLN A 197 22.31 13.50 -0.62
CA GLN A 197 21.85 14.89 -0.66
C GLN A 197 20.31 14.97 -0.66
N GLU A 198 19.64 14.08 -1.39
CA GLU A 198 18.18 14.04 -1.49
C GLU A 198 17.53 13.48 -0.21
N ARG A 199 18.17 12.54 0.48
CA ARG A 199 17.56 11.85 1.62
C ARG A 199 17.09 12.80 2.74
N PRO A 200 17.86 13.79 3.22
CA PRO A 200 17.36 14.75 4.21
C PRO A 200 16.24 15.66 3.70
N GLN A 201 16.25 15.99 2.39
CA GLN A 201 15.21 16.81 1.76
C GLN A 201 13.88 16.05 1.65
N ALA A 202 13.92 14.72 1.49
CA ALA A 202 12.74 13.86 1.42
C ALA A 202 11.77 14.04 2.60
N ALA A 203 12.29 14.35 3.79
CA ALA A 203 11.50 14.58 5.00
C ALA A 203 10.57 15.83 4.90
N GLU A 204 10.80 16.71 3.93
CA GLU A 204 9.93 17.87 3.70
C GLU A 204 8.49 17.47 3.37
N ILE A 205 8.28 16.33 2.71
CA ILE A 205 6.93 15.81 2.43
C ILE A 205 6.11 15.71 3.73
N HIS A 206 6.67 15.13 4.79
CA HIS A 206 5.95 14.97 6.04
C HIS A 206 5.69 16.31 6.74
N ARG A 207 6.66 17.24 6.70
CA ARG A 207 6.50 18.59 7.26
C ARG A 207 5.42 19.38 6.51
N THR A 208 5.34 19.23 5.19
CA THR A 208 4.27 19.82 4.37
C THR A 208 2.91 19.22 4.74
N LEU A 209 2.79 17.90 4.88
CA LEU A 209 1.54 17.25 5.29
C LEU A 209 1.05 17.73 6.67
N ILE A 210 1.95 17.89 7.64
CA ILE A 210 1.61 18.46 8.95
C ILE A 210 1.07 19.89 8.80
N ALA A 211 1.76 20.73 8.02
CA ALA A 211 1.33 22.10 7.77
C ALA A 211 -0.03 22.17 7.05
N MET A 212 -0.27 21.28 6.09
CA MET A 212 -1.55 21.17 5.40
C MET A 212 -2.69 20.84 6.37
N ARG A 213 -2.51 19.80 7.20
CA ARG A 213 -3.47 19.44 8.24
C ARG A 213 -3.76 20.63 9.15
N ASP A 214 -2.71 21.22 9.72
CA ASP A 214 -2.86 22.27 10.74
C ASP A 214 -3.57 23.51 10.17
N ALA A 215 -3.28 23.87 8.91
CA ALA A 215 -3.94 24.97 8.22
C ALA A 215 -5.43 24.70 7.97
N VAL A 216 -5.80 23.51 7.49
CA VAL A 216 -7.21 23.11 7.29
C VAL A 216 -7.95 23.08 8.62
N MET A 217 -7.36 22.46 9.65
CA MET A 217 -7.97 22.35 10.98
C MET A 217 -8.13 23.71 11.68
N SER A 218 -7.36 24.72 11.28
CA SER A 218 -7.48 26.09 11.75
C SER A 218 -8.50 26.93 10.96
N GLY A 219 -9.24 26.31 10.02
CA GLY A 219 -10.26 26.97 9.19
C GLY A 219 -9.73 27.55 7.87
N GLY A 220 -8.54 27.16 7.43
CA GLY A 220 -8.00 27.55 6.13
C GLY A 220 -8.81 26.97 4.97
N VAL A 221 -8.90 27.72 3.87
CA VAL A 221 -9.51 27.24 2.62
C VAL A 221 -8.60 26.20 1.99
N HIS A 222 -9.12 25.00 1.75
CA HIS A 222 -8.30 23.86 1.32
C HIS A 222 -7.51 24.14 0.03
N ALA A 223 -8.11 24.81 -0.97
CA ALA A 223 -7.43 25.18 -2.21
C ALA A 223 -6.18 26.05 -1.98
N ASP A 224 -6.23 27.01 -1.04
CA ASP A 224 -5.07 27.85 -0.70
C ASP A 224 -3.97 27.03 0.00
N VAL A 225 -4.38 26.10 0.86
CA VAL A 225 -3.48 25.17 1.55
C VAL A 225 -2.77 24.25 0.57
N GLU A 226 -3.50 23.69 -0.40
CA GLU A 226 -2.94 22.87 -1.48
C GLU A 226 -1.93 23.65 -2.32
N ALA A 227 -2.27 24.88 -2.73
CA ALA A 227 -1.38 25.73 -3.50
C ALA A 227 -0.09 26.10 -2.74
N GLU A 228 -0.18 26.34 -1.43
CA GLU A 228 1.00 26.57 -0.58
C GLU A 228 1.85 25.32 -0.40
N ALA A 229 1.21 24.15 -0.25
CA ALA A 229 1.91 22.88 -0.16
C ALA A 229 2.76 22.60 -1.43
N VAL A 230 2.22 22.88 -2.61
CA VAL A 230 2.96 22.79 -3.88
C VAL A 230 4.18 23.71 -3.86
N ARG A 231 4.00 25.01 -3.57
CA ARG A 231 5.11 25.98 -3.53
C ARG A 231 6.21 25.57 -2.55
N ARG A 232 5.83 25.08 -1.37
CA ARG A 232 6.75 24.62 -0.34
C ARG A 232 7.58 23.43 -0.79
N LEU A 233 6.96 22.44 -1.43
CA LEU A 233 7.65 21.27 -1.96
C LEU A 233 8.57 21.64 -3.13
N GLU A 234 8.12 22.49 -4.06
CA GLU A 234 8.95 22.96 -5.18
C GLU A 234 10.18 23.74 -4.70
N ALA A 235 10.03 24.60 -3.69
CA ALA A 235 11.15 25.31 -3.06
C ALA A 235 12.17 24.36 -2.40
N ALA A 236 11.74 23.16 -2.01
CA ALA A 236 12.60 22.11 -1.46
C ALA A 236 13.21 21.18 -2.55
N GLY A 237 12.97 21.47 -3.83
CA GLY A 237 13.55 20.74 -4.96
C GLY A 237 12.69 19.58 -5.48
N PHE A 238 11.43 19.49 -5.06
CA PHE A 238 10.52 18.46 -5.57
C PHE A 238 9.84 18.89 -6.88
N GLN A 239 9.59 17.91 -7.75
CA GLN A 239 8.60 18.01 -8.81
C GLN A 239 7.29 17.39 -8.32
N VAL A 240 6.28 18.22 -8.06
CA VAL A 240 5.02 17.77 -7.46
C VAL A 240 4.08 17.23 -8.52
N ASP A 241 3.58 16.00 -8.33
CA ASP A 241 2.46 15.47 -9.13
C ASP A 241 1.14 16.00 -8.56
N TYR A 242 0.97 15.90 -7.23
CA TYR A 242 -0.14 16.51 -6.51
C TYR A 242 0.19 16.71 -5.02
N ALA A 243 -0.45 17.71 -4.42
CA ALA A 243 -0.53 17.91 -2.97
C ALA A 243 -1.95 18.38 -2.64
N VAL A 244 -2.79 17.47 -2.15
CA VAL A 244 -4.25 17.67 -2.07
C VAL A 244 -4.84 17.33 -0.70
N ILE A 245 -6.00 17.92 -0.40
CA ILE A 245 -6.90 17.58 0.70
C ILE A 245 -8.09 16.82 0.12
N ARG A 246 -8.43 15.69 0.74
CA ARG A 246 -9.60 14.89 0.39
C ARG A 246 -10.34 14.46 1.66
N LEU A 247 -11.56 13.97 1.47
CA LEU A 247 -12.27 13.18 2.49
C LEU A 247 -11.66 11.77 2.58
N SER A 248 -11.99 11.04 3.64
CA SER A 248 -11.45 9.67 3.86
C SER A 248 -11.78 8.66 2.75
N ASP A 249 -12.81 8.93 1.94
CA ASP A 249 -13.20 8.14 0.77
C ASP A 249 -12.57 8.65 -0.55
N LEU A 250 -11.67 9.63 -0.45
CA LEU A 250 -11.04 10.37 -1.56
C LEU A 250 -11.96 11.33 -2.30
N GLY A 251 -13.17 11.61 -1.79
CA GLY A 251 -14.03 12.66 -2.29
C GLY A 251 -13.42 14.05 -2.14
N GLU A 252 -13.78 14.97 -3.04
CA GLU A 252 -13.36 16.37 -2.93
C GLU A 252 -14.12 17.06 -1.79
N PRO A 253 -13.44 17.86 -0.96
CA PRO A 253 -14.12 18.69 0.03
C PRO A 253 -15.05 19.70 -0.61
N ILE A 254 -16.15 20.03 0.07
CA ILE A 254 -17.04 21.11 -0.34
C ILE A 254 -16.60 22.40 0.35
N ASP A 255 -16.42 23.48 -0.41
CA ASP A 255 -16.05 24.79 0.14
C ASP A 255 -17.02 25.26 1.23
N GLY A 256 -16.46 25.80 2.32
CA GLY A 256 -17.23 26.27 3.47
C GLY A 256 -17.77 25.17 4.38
N THR A 257 -17.42 23.90 4.15
CA THR A 257 -17.77 22.78 5.04
C THR A 257 -16.60 22.31 5.88
N VAL A 258 -16.91 21.68 7.01
CA VAL A 258 -15.90 21.07 7.88
C VAL A 258 -15.39 19.79 7.22
N ILE A 259 -14.08 19.72 7.01
CA ILE A 259 -13.40 18.54 6.47
C ILE A 259 -13.11 17.59 7.63
N SER A 260 -13.99 16.61 7.87
CA SER A 260 -13.78 15.58 8.90
C SER A 260 -14.61 14.32 8.64
N PRO A 261 -14.00 13.11 8.66
CA PRO A 261 -12.55 12.88 8.67
C PRO A 261 -11.90 13.32 7.34
N GLY A 262 -10.74 13.98 7.45
CA GLY A 262 -9.97 14.50 6.32
C GLY A 262 -8.66 13.76 6.11
N ILE A 263 -8.07 13.94 4.93
CA ILE A 263 -6.75 13.42 4.62
C ILE A 263 -6.00 14.37 3.68
N ALA A 264 -4.75 14.66 4.02
CA ALA A 264 -3.80 15.30 3.13
C ALA A 264 -2.98 14.22 2.41
N LEU A 265 -2.84 14.32 1.08
CA LEU A 265 -2.05 13.39 0.26
C LEU A 265 -1.04 14.14 -0.60
N VAL A 266 0.18 13.61 -0.67
CA VAL A 266 1.24 14.15 -1.52
C VAL A 266 1.86 13.04 -2.35
N ALA A 267 2.05 13.31 -3.64
CA ALA A 267 2.99 12.59 -4.48
C ALA A 267 3.92 13.57 -5.20
N ALA A 268 5.22 13.31 -5.10
CA ALA A 268 6.24 14.17 -5.69
C ALA A 268 7.52 13.39 -6.01
N ARG A 269 8.28 13.84 -7.02
CA ARG A 269 9.60 13.32 -7.35
C ARG A 269 10.69 14.18 -6.73
N LEU A 270 11.67 13.53 -6.12
CA LEU A 270 12.94 14.15 -5.71
C LEU A 270 14.07 13.43 -6.45
N GLY A 271 14.72 14.16 -7.36
CA GLY A 271 15.57 13.55 -8.39
C GLY A 271 14.78 12.52 -9.21
N ASN A 272 15.26 11.27 -9.22
CA ASN A 272 14.60 10.18 -9.93
C ASN A 272 13.64 9.35 -9.06
N THR A 273 13.50 9.70 -7.78
CA THR A 273 12.69 8.91 -6.83
C THR A 273 11.32 9.54 -6.65
N ARG A 274 10.25 8.83 -7.06
CA ARG A 274 8.87 9.23 -6.80
C ARG A 274 8.44 8.75 -5.42
N LEU A 275 8.11 9.69 -4.55
CA LEU A 275 7.68 9.47 -3.17
C LEU A 275 6.19 9.77 -3.05
N ILE A 276 5.52 9.04 -2.16
CA ILE A 276 4.14 9.28 -1.75
C ILE A 276 4.08 9.27 -0.23
N ASP A 277 3.21 10.11 0.33
CA ASP A 277 2.90 10.13 1.75
C ASP A 277 1.51 10.73 1.95
N ASN A 278 0.92 10.49 3.13
CA ASN A 278 -0.37 11.04 3.50
C ASN A 278 -0.50 11.20 5.02
N LEU A 279 -1.48 12.01 5.43
CA LEU A 279 -1.79 12.26 6.83
C LEU A 279 -3.31 12.45 7.01
N GLU A 280 -3.94 11.52 7.72
CA GLU A 280 -5.34 11.63 8.17
C GLU A 280 -5.47 12.64 9.32
N PHE A 281 -6.64 13.29 9.43
CA PHE A 281 -6.99 14.22 10.50
C PHE A 281 -8.51 14.33 10.77
#